data_AF-A0A355YEK5-F1
#
_entry.id   AF-A0A355YEK5-F1
#
_cell.length_a   1.000
_cell.length_b   1.000
_cell.length_c   1.000
_cell.angle_alpha   90.00
_cell.angle_beta   90.00
_cell.angle_gamma   90.00
#
_symmetry.space_group_name_H-M   'P 1'
#
loop_
_entity.id
_entity.type
_entity.pdbx_description
1 polymer ?
#
loop_
_entity_poly.entity_id
_entity_poly.type
_entity_poly.pdbx_seq_one_letter_code
_entity_poly.pdbx_strand_id
1 'polypeptide(L)' 'MQARRLVVCSGIDGAALLRPLGVRVPLMAIKGYSFTAPCGARAPTTSITDTSRKLVFCRLGARMRVAGLA' A
#
# COMPACT_ATOMS: atom_id res chain seq x y z
N MET A 1 -1.64 -22.32 22.29
CA MET A 1 -0.82 -22.74 21.12
C MET A 1 0.65 -22.56 21.45
N GLN A 2 1.55 -23.38 20.90
CA GLN A 2 3.01 -23.26 21.04
C GLN A 2 3.68 -23.48 19.68
N ALA A 3 4.78 -22.76 19.40
CA ALA A 3 5.57 -22.90 18.18
C ALA A 3 7.06 -22.62 18.47
N ARG A 4 7.97 -23.28 17.75
CA ARG A 4 9.43 -23.08 17.90
C ARG A 4 9.97 -21.84 17.18
N ARG A 5 9.23 -21.37 16.18
CA ARG A 5 9.54 -20.21 15.34
C ARG A 5 8.25 -19.49 15.00
N LEU A 6 8.31 -18.17 14.94
CA LEU A 6 7.20 -17.29 14.59
C LEU A 6 7.70 -16.26 13.59
N VAL A 7 6.86 -15.92 12.61
CA VAL A 7 7.08 -14.84 11.66
C VAL A 7 5.95 -13.83 11.83
N VAL A 8 6.29 -12.56 11.99
CA VAL A 8 5.30 -11.49 12.17
C VAL A 8 5.09 -10.77 10.84
N CYS A 9 3.90 -10.95 10.26
CA CYS A 9 3.48 -10.35 8.98
C CYS A 9 2.27 -9.40 9.14
N SER A 10 2.10 -8.78 10.32
CA SER A 10 0.92 -7.97 10.67
C SER A 10 1.01 -6.50 10.25
N GLY A 11 1.87 -6.14 9.29
CA GLY A 11 1.99 -4.78 8.78
C GLY A 11 2.27 -3.75 9.89
N ILE A 12 1.52 -2.64 9.89
CA ILE A 12 1.70 -1.54 10.87
C ILE A 12 1.48 -2.00 12.33
N ASP A 13 0.62 -3.00 12.55
CA ASP A 13 0.32 -3.53 13.88
C ASP A 13 1.46 -4.39 14.45
N GLY A 14 2.43 -4.78 13.61
CA GLY A 14 3.62 -5.51 14.04
C GLY A 14 4.42 -4.79 15.12
N ALA A 15 4.45 -3.45 15.09
CA ALA A 15 5.11 -2.67 16.14
C ALA A 15 4.45 -2.88 17.51
N ALA A 16 3.11 -2.92 17.57
CA ALA A 16 2.39 -3.17 18.82
C ALA A 16 2.59 -4.61 19.32
N LEU A 17 2.56 -5.58 18.40
CA LEU A 17 2.74 -7.00 18.73
C LEU A 17 4.14 -7.31 19.29
N LEU A 18 5.17 -6.65 18.78
CA LEU A 18 6.57 -6.92 19.13
C LEU A 18 7.08 -6.14 20.36
N ARG A 19 6.42 -5.04 20.71
CA ARG A 19 6.79 -4.19 21.87
C ARG A 19 6.90 -4.96 23.19
N PRO A 20 5.95 -5.84 23.59
CA PRO A 20 6.04 -6.61 24.84
C PRO A 20 7.23 -7.58 24.87
N LEU A 21 7.78 -7.94 23.71
CA LEU A 21 8.94 -8.81 23.57
C LEU A 21 10.27 -8.02 23.54
N GLY A 22 10.24 -6.70 23.77
CA GLY A 22 11.41 -5.83 23.74
C GLY A 22 11.92 -5.50 22.34
N VAL A 23 11.22 -5.94 21.29
CA VAL A 23 11.63 -5.71 19.90
C VAL A 23 10.98 -4.41 19.40
N ARG A 24 11.80 -3.40 19.12
CA ARG A 24 11.35 -2.12 18.55
C ARG A 24 11.52 -2.12 17.04
N VAL A 25 10.45 -1.77 16.32
CA VAL A 25 10.45 -1.65 14.86
C VAL A 25 10.12 -0.20 14.48
N PRO A 26 10.91 0.46 13.61
CA PRO A 26 10.70 1.86 13.23
C PRO A 26 9.59 1.98 12.16
N LEU A 27 8.34 1.68 12.54
CA LEU A 27 7.18 1.78 11.65
C LEU A 27 6.40 3.08 11.88
N MET A 28 5.97 3.71 10.79
CA MET A 28 5.06 4.85 10.78
C MET A 28 3.93 4.58 9.79
N ALA A 29 2.69 4.83 10.20
CA ALA A 29 1.53 4.66 9.34
C ALA A 29 1.45 5.84 8.36
N ILE A 30 1.12 5.54 7.11
CA ILE A 30 0.78 6.55 6.11
C ILE A 30 -0.52 6.14 5.44
N LYS A 31 -1.46 7.08 5.36
CA LYS A 31 -2.76 6.84 4.74
C LYS A 31 -2.73 7.31 3.29
N GLY A 32 -2.92 6.37 2.37
CA GLY A 32 -3.17 6.65 0.96
C GLY A 32 -4.66 6.55 0.63
N TYR A 33 -5.07 7.24 -0.43
CA TYR A 33 -6.41 7.13 -1.00
C TYR A 33 -6.31 6.66 -2.44
N SER A 34 -7.32 5.91 -2.89
CA SER A 34 -7.42 5.53 -4.29
C SER A 34 -8.87 5.45 -4.72
N PHE A 35 -9.10 5.67 -6.00
CA PHE A 35 -10.39 5.36 -6.64
C PHE A 35 -10.15 4.55 -7.90
N THR A 36 -11.21 3.91 -8.37
CA THR A 36 -11.15 3.07 -9.58
C THR A 36 -12.30 3.40 -10.49
N ALA A 37 -12.02 3.68 -11.75
CA ALA A 37 -13.00 4.01 -12.77
C ALA A 37 -12.79 3.17 -14.04
N PRO A 38 -13.80 3.02 -14.91
CA PRO A 38 -13.62 2.43 -16.24
C PRO A 38 -12.55 3.16 -17.06
N CYS A 39 -11.86 2.45 -17.94
CA CYS A 39 -10.92 3.07 -18.88
C CYS A 39 -11.67 3.92 -19.92
N GLY A 40 -11.21 5.15 -20.14
CA GLY A 40 -11.59 5.93 -21.32
C GLY A 40 -10.86 5.46 -22.58
N ALA A 41 -11.26 5.97 -23.74
CA ALA A 41 -10.68 5.60 -25.04
C ALA A 41 -9.15 5.78 -25.14
N ARG A 42 -8.58 6.71 -24.36
CA ARG A 42 -7.14 7.01 -24.31
C ARG A 42 -6.48 6.63 -22.99
N ALA A 43 -7.03 5.66 -22.26
CA ALA A 43 -6.44 5.23 -21.00
C ALA A 43 -5.06 4.59 -21.23
N PRO A 44 -4.01 4.97 -20.47
CA PRO A 44 -2.67 4.40 -20.61
C PRO A 44 -2.67 2.88 -20.49
N THR A 45 -1.81 2.21 -21.25
CA THR A 45 -1.58 0.76 -21.16
C THR A 45 -0.49 0.41 -20.16
N THR A 46 0.39 1.36 -19.84
CA THR A 46 1.43 1.23 -18.82
C THR A 46 1.09 2.04 -17.57
N SER A 47 1.71 1.67 -16.44
CA SER A 47 1.61 2.44 -15.21
C SER A 47 2.37 3.76 -15.35
N ILE A 48 1.80 4.83 -14.79
CA ILE A 48 2.40 6.17 -14.80
C ILE A 48 2.50 6.67 -13.37
N THR A 49 3.65 7.22 -13.01
CA THR A 49 3.86 7.97 -11.77
C THR A 49 4.02 9.44 -12.11
N ASP A 50 3.07 10.26 -11.67
CA ASP A 50 3.19 11.72 -11.70
C ASP A 50 3.74 12.18 -10.36
N THR A 51 5.07 12.39 -10.30
CA THR A 51 5.75 12.84 -9.08
C THR A 51 5.36 14.26 -8.69
N SER A 52 5.04 15.14 -9.65
CA SER A 52 4.64 16.52 -9.36
C SER A 52 3.29 16.57 -8.64
N ARG A 53 2.38 15.67 -8.99
CA ARG A 53 1.05 15.57 -8.37
C ARG A 53 0.97 14.50 -7.28
N LYS A 54 2.05 13.75 -7.06
CA LYS A 54 2.13 12.59 -6.14
C LYS A 54 1.02 11.55 -6.42
N LEU A 55 0.76 11.31 -7.70
CA LEU A 55 -0.25 10.36 -8.17
C LEU A 55 0.37 9.19 -8.91
N VAL A 56 -0.27 8.03 -8.80
CA VAL A 56 0.05 6.84 -9.57
C VAL A 56 -1.20 6.36 -10.29
N PHE A 57 -1.05 6.10 -11.59
CA PHE A 57 -2.06 5.56 -12.47
C PHE A 57 -1.69 4.13 -12.82
N CYS A 58 -2.60 3.18 -12.62
CA CYS A 58 -2.39 1.78 -12.92
C CYS A 58 -3.60 1.20 -13.66
N ARG A 59 -3.36 0.54 -14.79
CA ARG A 59 -4.40 -0.16 -15.54
C ARG A 59 -4.65 -1.54 -14.92
N LEU A 60 -5.91 -1.81 -14.59
CA LEU A 60 -6.41 -3.07 -14.05
C LEU A 60 -7.43 -3.64 -15.03
N GLY A 61 -6.95 -4.26 -16.11
CA GLY A 61 -7.79 -4.70 -17.22
C GLY A 61 -8.48 -3.53 -17.93
N ALA A 62 -9.81 -3.50 -17.91
CA ALA A 62 -10.64 -2.43 -18.49
C ALA A 62 -10.89 -1.24 -17.54
N ARG A 63 -10.18 -1.17 -16.40
CA ARG A 63 -10.35 -0.12 -15.38
C ARG A 63 -9.02 0.58 -15.10
N MET A 64 -9.08 1.85 -14.75
CA MET A 64 -7.95 2.60 -14.21
C MET A 64 -8.10 2.76 -12.72
N ARG A 65 -7.04 2.47 -11.97
CA ARG A 65 -6.86 2.90 -10.59
C ARG A 65 -6.00 4.15 -10.56
N VAL A 66 -6.46 5.14 -9.83
CA VAL A 66 -5.67 6.31 -9.47
C VAL A 66 -5.46 6.27 -7.97
N ALA A 67 -4.20 6.30 -7.54
CA ALA A 67 -3.80 6.33 -6.14
C ALA A 67 -2.96 7.57 -5.86
N GLY A 68 -3.09 8.10 -4.66
CA GLY A 68 -2.28 9.20 -4.17
C GLY A 68 -2.07 9.07 -2.68
N LEU A 69 -1.01 9.71 -2.20
CA LEU A 69 -0.88 10.04 -0.78
C LEU A 69 -1.43 11.44 -0.55
N ALA A 70 -2.17 11.62 0.54
CA ALA A 70 -2.47 12.96 1.07
C ALA A 70 -1.23 13.51 1.79
#